data_AF-A0A973Q0D3-F1
#
_entry.id   AF-A0A973Q0D3-F1
#
_cell.length_a   1.000
_cell.length_b   1.000
_cell.length_c   1.000
_cell.angle_alpha   90.00
_cell.angle_beta   90.00
_cell.angle_gamma   90.00
#
_symmetry.space_group_name_H-M   'P 1'
#
loop_
_entity.id
_entity.type
_entity.pdbx_description
1 polymer ?
#
loop_
_entity_poly.entity_id
_entity_poly.type
_entity_poly.pdbx_seq_one_letter_code
_entity_poly.pdbx_strand_id
1 'polypeptide(L)' 'MGPPLVPGGVLAVDAGNSKTDVALVAADGRVLGTARGGGFQPPVVGVGPAVAALAAIVQR' A
#
# COMPACT_ATOMS: atom_id res chain seq x y z
N MET A 1 7.98 -10.65 -14.84
CA MET A 1 8.31 -9.88 -13.63
C MET A 1 9.77 -10.12 -13.30
N GLY A 2 10.54 -9.06 -13.02
CA GLY A 2 11.91 -9.21 -12.51
C GLY A 2 11.91 -9.71 -11.06
N PRO A 3 13.09 -9.99 -10.49
CA PRO A 3 13.20 -10.32 -9.07
C PRO A 3 12.63 -9.17 -8.21
N PRO A 4 12.11 -9.47 -7.01
CA PRO A 4 11.62 -8.44 -6.10
C PRO A 4 12.75 -7.46 -5.74
N LEU A 5 12.46 -6.17 -5.82
CA LEU A 5 13.39 -5.10 -5.43
C LEU A 5 13.74 -5.13 -3.93
N VAL A 6 12.82 -5.66 -3.12
CA VAL A 6 13.02 -5.91 -1.68
C VAL A 6 12.74 -7.40 -1.40
N PRO A 7 13.75 -8.29 -1.55
CA PRO A 7 13.58 -9.71 -1.31
C PRO A 7 13.11 -9.99 0.13
N GLY A 8 12.03 -10.75 0.28
CA GLY A 8 11.42 -11.05 1.57
C GLY A 8 10.76 -9.86 2.27
N GLY A 9 10.71 -8.70 1.62
CA GLY A 9 9.98 -7.53 2.13
C GLY A 9 8.48 -7.65 1.91
N VAL A 10 7.73 -6.87 2.67
CA VAL A 10 6.28 -6.78 2.59
C VAL A 10 5.84 -5.32 2.42
N LEU A 11 4.73 -5.13 1.73
CA LEU A 11 4.00 -3.86 1.74
C LEU A 11 2.83 -4.00 2.72
N ALA A 12 2.94 -3.35 3.87
CA ALA A 12 1.87 -3.31 4.86
C ALA A 12 0.88 -2.21 4.48
N VAL A 13 -0.43 -2.51 4.57
CA VAL A 13 -1.53 -1.60 4.25
C VAL A 13 -2.49 -1.57 5.43
N ASP A 14 -2.62 -0.41 6.08
CA ASP A 14 -3.63 -0.12 7.09
C ASP A 14 -4.71 0.77 6.45
N ALA A 15 -5.81 0.14 6.05
CA ALA A 15 -6.88 0.75 5.28
C ALA A 15 -8.07 1.12 6.17
N GLY A 16 -8.53 2.37 6.06
CA GLY A 16 -9.75 2.85 6.68
C GLY A 16 -10.62 3.67 5.72
N ASN A 17 -11.81 4.04 6.19
CA ASN A 17 -12.77 4.80 5.37
C ASN A 17 -12.26 6.19 4.98
N SER A 18 -11.45 6.82 5.82
CA SER A 18 -10.99 8.20 5.60
C SER A 18 -9.52 8.29 5.20
N LYS A 19 -8.70 7.29 5.55
CA LYS A 19 -7.27 7.28 5.29
C LYS A 19 -6.76 5.87 5.06
N THR A 20 -5.67 5.78 4.32
CA THR A 20 -4.88 4.56 4.19
C THR A 20 -3.43 4.88 4.44
N ASP A 21 -2.81 4.16 5.37
CA ASP A 21 -1.40 4.20 5.67
C ASP A 21 -0.71 3.00 5.00
N VAL A 22 0.42 3.21 4.32
CA VAL A 22 1.23 2.12 3.73
C VAL A 22 2.67 2.21 4.21
N ALA A 23 3.31 1.05 4.39
CA ALA A 23 4.72 0.94 4.73
C ALA A 23 5.40 -0.19 3.94
N LEU A 24 6.54 0.10 3.34
CA LEU A 24 7.42 -0.93 2.78
C LEU A 24 8.38 -1.39 3.89
N VAL A 25 8.30 -2.66 4.26
CA VAL A 25 9.08 -3.25 5.35
C VAL A 25 10.04 -4.28 4.78
N ALA A 26 11.33 -4.17 5.09
CA ALA A 26 12.34 -5.15 4.73
C ALA A 26 12.19 -6.46 5.53
N ALA A 27 12.81 -7.54 5.04
CA ALA A 27 12.75 -8.85 5.69
C ALA A 27 13.29 -8.85 7.14
N ASP A 28 14.17 -7.90 7.49
CA ASP A 28 14.72 -7.71 8.82
C ASP A 28 13.88 -6.80 9.73
N GLY A 29 12.68 -6.40 9.27
CA GLY A 29 11.74 -5.58 10.01
C GLY A 29 11.96 -4.07 9.89
N ARG A 30 12.99 -3.60 9.19
CA ARG A 30 13.19 -2.15 8.96
C ARG A 30 12.12 -1.57 8.03
N VAL A 31 11.56 -0.43 8.39
CA VAL A 31 10.70 0.36 7.50
C VAL A 31 11.58 1.12 6.51
N LEU A 32 11.41 0.83 5.22
CA LEU A 32 12.17 1.46 4.13
C LEU A 32 11.48 2.72 3.59
N GLY A 33 10.18 2.84 3.78
CA GLY A 33 9.39 4.00 3.36
C GLY A 33 7.95 3.91 3.82
N THR A 34 7.29 5.06 3.93
CA THR A 34 5.88 5.17 4.28
C THR A 34 5.19 6.18 3.39
N ALA A 35 3.90 5.98 3.17
CA ALA A 35 3.03 6.96 2.53
C ALA A 35 1.62 6.89 3.12
N ARG A 36 0.89 8.00 3.03
CA ARG A 36 -0.51 8.09 3.44
C ARG A 36 -1.35 8.65 2.30
N GLY A 37 -2.53 8.10 2.10
CA GLY A 37 -3.54 8.64 1.19
C GLY A 37 -4.95 8.57 1.74
N GLY A 38 -5.92 8.76 0.84
CA GLY A 38 -7.35 8.70 1.14
C GLY A 38 -7.81 7.29 1.55
N GLY A 39 -9.11 7.16 1.80
CA GLY A 39 -9.70 5.90 2.23
C GLY A 39 -9.71 4.81 1.16
N PHE A 40 -9.93 3.58 1.62
CA PHE A 40 -10.09 2.40 0.78
C PHE A 40 -11.50 1.84 0.98
N GLN A 41 -12.41 2.12 0.04
CA GLN A 41 -13.84 1.80 0.15
C GLN A 41 -14.37 0.90 -0.99
N PRO A 42 -13.85 -0.34 -1.18
CA PRO A 42 -14.32 -1.23 -2.25
C PRO A 42 -15.84 -1.45 -2.31
N PRO A 43 -16.59 -1.51 -1.19
CA PRO A 43 -18.05 -1.65 -1.26
C PRO A 43 -18.78 -0.45 -1.89
N VAL A 44 -18.16 0.73 -1.90
CA VAL A 44 -18.75 1.97 -2.42
C VAL A 44 -18.33 2.23 -3.86
N VAL A 45 -17.03 2.05 -4.16
CA VAL A 45 -16.45 2.43 -5.46
C VAL A 45 -16.09 1.24 -6.35
N GLY A 46 -16.25 0.01 -5.86
CA GLY A 46 -15.80 -1.22 -6.51
C GLY A 46 -14.32 -1.53 -6.28
N VAL A 47 -13.94 -2.81 -6.48
CA VAL A 47 -12.58 -3.31 -6.18
C VAL A 47 -11.51 -2.65 -7.04
N GLY A 48 -11.72 -2.58 -8.36
CA GLY A 48 -10.73 -2.01 -9.30
C GLY A 48 -10.34 -0.58 -8.96
N PRO A 49 -11.31 0.37 -8.87
CA PRO A 49 -11.02 1.75 -8.48
C PRO A 49 -10.39 1.86 -7.09
N ALA A 50 -10.83 1.05 -6.11
CA ALA A 50 -10.24 1.06 -4.78
C ALA A 50 -8.76 0.61 -4.79
N VAL A 51 -8.40 -0.41 -5.56
CA VAL A 51 -7.01 -0.86 -5.71
C VAL A 51 -6.17 0.15 -6.49
N ALA A 52 -6.74 0.83 -7.50
CA ALA A 52 -6.06 1.91 -8.21
C ALA A 52 -5.70 3.08 -7.28
N ALA A 53 -6.56 3.40 -6.32
CA ALA A 53 -6.26 4.40 -5.29
C ALA A 53 -5.07 3.99 -4.41
N LEU A 54 -4.94 2.71 -4.04
CA LEU A 54 -3.76 2.20 -3.32
C LEU A 54 -2.48 2.35 -4.13
N ALA A 55 -2.53 2.05 -5.44
CA ALA A 55 -1.37 2.19 -6.33
C ALA A 55 -0.84 3.63 -6.35
N ALA A 56 -1.73 4.63 -6.39
CA ALA A 56 -1.34 6.04 -6.34
C ALA A 56 -0.65 6.44 -5.02
N ILE A 57 -0.96 5.77 -3.90
CA ILE A 57 -0.27 5.99 -2.62
C ILE A 57 1.14 5.40 -2.67
N VAL A 58 1.27 4.19 -3.22
CA VAL A 58 2.56 3.46 -3.32
C VAL A 58 3.53 4.12 -4.32
N GLN A 59 3.02 4.87 -5.29
CA GLN A 59 3.83 5.56 -6.30
C GLN A 59 4.45 6.90 -5.85
N ARG A 60 4.17 7.36 -4.62
CA ARG A 60 4.79 8.57 -4.05
C ARG A 60 6.16 8.28 -3.47
#